data_AF-A0A7C2SLQ5-F1
#
_entry.id   AF-A0A7C2SLQ5-F1
#
_cell.length_a   1.000
_cell.length_b   1.000
_cell.length_c   1.000
_cell.angle_alpha   90.00
_cell.angle_beta   90.00
_cell.angle_gamma   90.00
#
_symmetry.space_group_name_H-M   'P 1'
#
loop_
_entity.id
_entity.type
_entity.pdbx_description
1 polymer ?
#
loop_
_entity_poly.entity_id
_entity_poly.type
_entity_poly.pdbx_seq_one_letter_code
_entity_poly.pdbx_strand_id
1 'polypeptide(L)'
;MGVTIEADIVKQKQPEVDGGYPALDFKNKPKAEAYGKLVPPHPIEWTRWQVANCYMGRVGLINSGGESKGASDLAQAVRTAVINKRAGGMGLISGRKAFQKPMDKGIALLHAIQDVYLCPEVTIA
;
A
#
# COMPACT_ATOMS: atom_id res chain seq x y z
N MET A 1 9.05 -11.25 -6.96
CA MET A 1 10.00 -12.03 -6.12
C MET A 1 9.29 -12.72 -4.97
N GLY A 2 8.52 -12.03 -4.10
CA GLY A 2 7.79 -12.73 -3.02
C GLY A 2 6.89 -13.86 -3.52
N VAL A 3 6.12 -13.61 -4.59
CA VAL A 3 5.26 -14.63 -5.20
C VAL A 3 5.97 -15.79 -5.91
N THR A 4 7.29 -15.68 -6.15
CA THR A 4 8.07 -16.71 -6.84
C THR A 4 8.85 -17.60 -5.86
N ILE A 5 8.73 -17.32 -4.55
CA ILE A 5 9.37 -18.08 -3.47
C ILE A 5 8.34 -18.65 -2.50
N GLU A 6 7.11 -18.90 -3.00
CA GLU A 6 6.03 -19.56 -2.25
C GLU A 6 5.55 -18.79 -1.01
N ALA A 7 5.68 -17.46 -1.00
CA ALA A 7 5.12 -16.64 0.07
C ALA A 7 3.57 -16.64 0.01
N ASP A 8 2.92 -16.82 1.17
CA ASP A 8 1.47 -16.66 1.30
C ASP A 8 1.04 -15.19 1.29
N ILE A 9 1.88 -14.33 1.88
CA ILE A 9 1.64 -12.89 2.03
C ILE A 9 2.93 -12.15 1.69
N VAL A 10 2.79 -11.09 0.89
CA VAL A 10 3.87 -10.16 0.53
C VAL A 10 3.65 -8.84 1.25
N LYS A 11 4.67 -8.41 1.99
CA LYS A 11 4.72 -7.09 2.62
C LYS A 11 5.52 -6.13 1.75
N GLN A 12 4.95 -4.97 1.43
CA GLN A 12 5.67 -3.90 0.72
C GLN A 12 5.48 -2.52 1.35
N LYS A 13 6.43 -1.60 1.15
CA LYS A 13 6.21 -0.17 1.42
C LYS A 13 5.20 0.35 0.37
N GLN A 14 4.21 1.13 0.78
CA GLN A 14 3.24 1.71 -0.16
C GLN A 14 3.97 2.70 -1.11
N PRO A 15 3.64 2.73 -2.41
CA PRO A 15 4.27 3.64 -3.35
C PRO A 15 3.83 5.09 -3.09
N GLU A 16 4.80 6.00 -3.16
CA GLU A 16 4.59 7.45 -3.01
C GLU A 16 4.95 8.23 -4.28
N VAL A 17 5.55 7.56 -5.27
CA VAL A 17 6.05 8.14 -6.53
C VAL A 17 6.05 7.06 -7.62
N ASP A 18 5.96 7.47 -8.88
CA ASP A 18 6.09 6.65 -10.08
C ASP A 18 7.39 6.99 -10.86
N GLY A 19 7.50 6.59 -12.12
CA GLY A 19 8.64 6.94 -12.98
C GLY A 19 9.89 6.07 -12.83
N GLY A 20 9.88 5.06 -11.96
CA GLY A 20 11.03 4.17 -11.77
C GLY A 20 11.45 3.41 -13.03
N TYR A 21 10.49 2.97 -13.85
CA TYR A 21 10.80 2.28 -15.11
C TYR A 21 11.43 3.20 -16.18
N PRO A 22 10.85 4.37 -16.53
CA PRO A 22 11.46 5.27 -17.52
C PRO A 22 12.81 5.87 -17.07
N ALA A 23 13.06 5.97 -15.77
CA ALA A 23 14.33 6.44 -15.21
C ALA A 23 15.49 5.44 -15.41
N LEU A 24 15.20 4.16 -15.61
CA LEU A 24 16.20 3.12 -15.83
C LEU A 24 16.54 2.96 -17.32
N ASP A 25 17.78 2.57 -17.60
CA ASP A 25 18.28 2.38 -18.97
C ASP A 25 17.96 0.99 -19.54
N PHE A 26 16.66 0.67 -19.59
CA PHE A 26 16.20 -0.55 -20.25
C PHE A 26 16.18 -0.37 -21.77
N LYS A 27 16.64 -1.38 -22.50
CA LYS A 27 16.60 -1.41 -23.98
C LYS A 27 15.18 -1.24 -24.53
N ASN A 28 14.16 -1.64 -23.76
CA ASN A 28 12.75 -1.59 -24.15
C ASN A 28 11.96 -0.68 -23.21
N LYS A 29 12.01 0.64 -23.42
CA LYS A 29 11.19 1.59 -22.65
C LYS A 29 9.73 1.56 -23.11
N PRO A 30 8.74 1.63 -22.21
CA PRO A 30 7.35 1.81 -22.57
C PRO A 30 7.20 3.13 -23.32
N LYS A 31 6.34 3.13 -24.34
CA LYS A 31 5.93 4.37 -24.99
C LYS A 31 5.32 5.31 -23.93
N ALA A 32 5.66 6.59 -23.98
CA ALA A 32 5.21 7.58 -23.00
C ALA A 32 3.69 7.59 -22.83
N GLU A 33 2.95 7.51 -23.94
CA GLU A 33 1.48 7.43 -23.95
C GLU A 33 0.95 6.22 -23.18
N ALA A 34 1.54 5.04 -23.40
CA ALA A 34 1.15 3.82 -22.72
C ALA A 34 1.44 3.91 -21.21
N TYR A 35 2.58 4.50 -20.83
CA TYR A 35 2.93 4.69 -19.44
C TYR A 35 1.95 5.64 -18.73
N GLY A 36 1.67 6.80 -19.32
CA GLY A 36 0.74 7.78 -18.75
C GLY A 36 -0.69 7.25 -18.63
N LYS A 37 -1.13 6.39 -19.56
CA LYS A 37 -2.46 5.76 -19.51
C LYS A 37 -2.56 4.67 -18.44
N LEU A 38 -1.51 3.85 -18.27
CA LEU A 38 -1.50 2.70 -17.38
C LEU A 38 -1.05 3.01 -15.95
N VAL A 39 -0.37 4.15 -15.75
CA VAL A 39 0.15 4.61 -14.46
C VAL A 39 -0.29 6.06 -14.23
N PRO A 40 -1.61 6.34 -14.15
CA PRO A 40 -2.08 7.68 -13.82
C PRO A 40 -1.59 8.12 -12.43
N PRO A 41 -1.48 9.42 -12.14
CA PRO A 41 -0.89 9.94 -10.91
C PRO A 41 -1.86 9.83 -9.72
N HIS A 42 -2.19 8.60 -9.33
CA HIS A 42 -3.14 8.31 -8.28
C HIS A 42 -2.62 7.18 -7.37
N PRO A 43 -2.60 7.37 -6.04
CA PRO A 43 -1.94 6.42 -5.13
C PRO A 43 -2.59 5.03 -5.11
N ILE A 44 -3.90 4.93 -5.38
CA ILE A 44 -4.59 3.65 -5.53
C ILE A 44 -4.07 2.91 -6.76
N GLU A 45 -3.83 3.62 -7.87
CA GLU A 45 -3.38 3.03 -9.14
C GLU A 45 -1.95 2.51 -9.00
N TRP A 46 -1.07 3.27 -8.36
CA TRP A 46 0.28 2.83 -8.06
C TRP A 46 0.31 1.63 -7.12
N THR A 47 -0.55 1.62 -6.10
CA THR A 47 -0.67 0.47 -5.19
C THR A 47 -1.27 -0.75 -5.89
N ARG A 48 -2.17 -0.57 -6.86
CA ARG A 48 -2.75 -1.66 -7.65
C ARG A 48 -1.69 -2.41 -8.45
N TRP A 49 -0.63 -1.74 -8.90
CA TRP A 49 0.52 -2.40 -9.51
C TRP A 49 1.26 -3.35 -8.55
N GLN A 50 1.29 -3.06 -7.24
CA GLN A 50 1.81 -4.01 -6.24
C GLN A 50 0.90 -5.24 -6.14
N VAL A 51 -0.42 -5.05 -6.13
CA VAL A 51 -1.40 -6.15 -6.11
C VAL A 51 -1.29 -7.01 -7.37
N ALA A 52 -1.13 -6.40 -8.54
CA ALA A 52 -0.92 -7.10 -9.81
C ALA A 52 0.33 -7.99 -9.77
N ASN A 53 1.43 -7.46 -9.22
CA ASN A 53 2.66 -8.22 -8.99
C ASN A 53 2.51 -9.34 -7.95
N CYS A 54 1.42 -9.34 -7.18
CA CYS A 54 1.03 -10.40 -6.26
C CYS A 54 0.03 -11.39 -6.90
N TYR A 55 0.16 -11.64 -8.22
CA TYR A 55 -0.77 -12.43 -9.04
C TYR A 55 -2.22 -11.95 -8.88
N MET A 56 -2.43 -10.65 -9.08
CA MET A 56 -3.74 -10.01 -8.94
C MET A 56 -4.37 -10.22 -7.55
N GLY A 57 -3.54 -10.26 -6.51
CA GLY A 57 -3.97 -10.45 -5.12
C GLY A 57 -4.18 -11.91 -4.70
N ARG A 58 -3.92 -12.89 -5.58
CA ARG A 58 -3.93 -14.32 -5.19
C ARG A 58 -2.93 -14.60 -4.07
N VAL A 59 -1.78 -13.92 -4.10
CA VAL A 59 -0.90 -13.82 -2.93
C VAL A 59 -1.21 -12.50 -2.24
N GLY A 60 -1.44 -12.56 -0.93
CA GLY A 60 -1.94 -11.39 -0.22
C GLY A 60 -0.95 -10.23 -0.17
N LEU A 61 -1.38 -9.02 -0.49
CA LEU A 61 -0.55 -7.82 -0.29
C LEU A 61 -0.93 -7.11 1.01
N ILE A 62 0.07 -6.88 1.87
CA ILE A 62 -0.03 -5.93 3.00
C ILE A 62 0.95 -4.77 2.83
N ASN A 63 0.51 -3.56 3.14
CA ASN A 63 1.38 -2.37 3.09
C ASN A 63 1.87 -1.92 4.47
N SER A 64 2.92 -1.10 4.47
CA SER A 64 3.31 -0.28 5.64
C SER A 64 3.31 1.20 5.26
N GLY A 65 2.76 2.06 6.13
CA GLY A 65 2.55 3.50 5.90
C GLY A 65 3.71 4.42 6.29
N GLY A 66 4.95 3.99 6.05
CA GLY A 66 6.15 4.81 6.31
C GLY A 66 6.50 4.99 7.80
N GLU A 67 7.42 5.91 8.07
CA GLU A 67 7.96 6.15 9.41
C GLU A 67 7.01 6.93 10.32
N SER A 68 7.23 6.83 11.64
CA SER A 68 6.48 7.57 12.66
C SER A 68 6.84 9.05 12.60
N LYS A 69 5.82 9.91 12.44
CA LYS A 69 5.97 11.39 12.46
C LYS A 69 5.23 12.02 13.64
N GLY A 70 4.76 11.23 14.60
CA GLY A 70 4.11 11.72 15.81
C GLY A 70 2.64 12.03 15.58
N ALA A 71 2.29 13.32 15.50
CA ALA A 71 0.90 13.79 15.52
C ALA A 71 0.07 13.31 14.31
N SER A 72 0.70 13.14 13.15
CA SER A 72 0.02 12.73 11.91
C SER A 72 -0.12 11.22 11.72
N ASP A 73 0.40 10.41 12.65
CA ASP A 73 0.49 8.96 12.45
C ASP A 73 -0.86 8.27 12.29
N LEU A 74 -1.89 8.70 13.04
CA LEU A 74 -3.24 8.14 12.94
C LEU A 74 -3.83 8.39 11.54
N ALA A 75 -3.84 9.65 11.11
CA ALA A 75 -4.37 10.03 9.79
C ALA A 75 -3.59 9.35 8.66
N GLN A 76 -2.27 9.23 8.78
CA GLN A 76 -1.45 8.53 7.80
C GLN A 76 -1.73 7.02 7.78
N ALA A 77 -1.90 6.39 8.94
CA ALA A 77 -2.23 4.96 9.03
C ALA A 77 -3.58 4.66 8.36
N VAL A 78 -4.60 5.47 8.67
CA VAL A 78 -5.93 5.37 8.04
C VAL A 78 -5.85 5.59 6.54
N ARG A 79 -5.19 6.67 6.08
CA ARG A 79 -5.01 6.94 4.64
C ARG A 79 -4.31 5.76 3.93
N THR A 80 -3.26 5.22 4.54
CA THR A 80 -2.51 4.09 3.96
C THR A 80 -3.39 2.84 3.87
N ALA A 81 -4.16 2.54 4.91
CA ALA A 81 -5.10 1.42 4.95
C ALA A 81 -6.18 1.58 3.87
N VAL A 82 -6.76 2.78 3.72
CA VAL A 82 -7.76 3.08 2.69
C VAL A 82 -7.16 2.83 1.30
N ILE A 83 -5.98 3.37 1.01
CA ILE A 83 -5.33 3.20 -0.30
C ILE A 83 -5.07 1.70 -0.58
N ASN A 84 -4.55 0.95 0.39
CA ASN A 84 -4.28 -0.47 0.22
C ASN A 84 -5.57 -1.27 -0.04
N LYS A 85 -6.60 -1.09 0.80
CA LYS A 85 -7.89 -1.76 0.63
C LYS A 85 -8.52 -1.43 -0.72
N ARG A 86 -8.56 -0.15 -1.08
CA ARG A 86 -9.14 0.29 -2.36
C ARG A 86 -8.38 -0.23 -3.57
N ALA A 87 -7.07 -0.47 -3.45
CA ALA A 87 -6.27 -1.07 -4.51
C ALA A 87 -6.45 -2.61 -4.63
N GLY A 88 -7.12 -3.25 -3.66
CA GLY A 88 -7.28 -4.71 -3.59
C GLY A 88 -6.27 -5.42 -2.68
N GLY A 89 -5.52 -4.68 -1.86
CA GLY A 89 -4.71 -5.26 -0.78
C GLY A 89 -5.57 -5.67 0.42
N MET A 90 -4.99 -6.47 1.31
CA MET A 90 -5.73 -7.15 2.39
C MET A 90 -5.34 -6.72 3.79
N GLY A 91 -4.42 -5.75 3.94
CA GLY A 91 -3.97 -5.39 5.27
C GLY A 91 -2.90 -4.31 5.34
N LEU A 92 -2.71 -3.83 6.57
CA LEU A 92 -1.62 -2.95 6.93
C LEU A 92 -0.80 -3.58 8.07
N ILE A 93 0.52 -3.51 7.98
CA ILE A 93 1.41 -3.81 9.11
C ILE A 93 1.88 -2.50 9.77
N SER A 94 1.73 -2.41 11.10
CA SER A 94 2.11 -1.25 11.89
C SER A 94 3.05 -1.66 13.02
N GLY A 95 4.20 -1.00 13.10
CA GLY A 95 5.22 -1.21 14.14
C GLY A 95 5.36 0.04 15.01
N ARG A 96 6.44 0.82 14.78
CA ARG A 96 6.75 2.06 15.53
C ARG A 96 5.55 2.99 15.72
N LYS A 97 4.70 3.16 14.71
CA LYS A 97 3.49 4.00 14.79
C LYS A 97 2.49 3.55 15.86
N ALA A 98 2.36 2.25 16.11
CA ALA A 98 1.48 1.71 17.15
C ALA A 98 2.20 1.60 18.51
N PHE A 99 3.46 1.14 18.53
CA PHE A 99 4.13 0.73 19.77
C PHE A 99 5.07 1.78 20.40
N GLN A 100 5.43 2.86 19.70
CA GLN A 100 6.21 3.97 20.27
C GLN A 100 5.31 5.16 20.65
N LYS A 101 4.16 4.87 21.24
CA LYS A 101 3.16 5.83 21.72
C LYS A 101 2.59 5.34 23.05
N PRO A 102 1.89 6.21 23.81
CA PRO A 102 1.04 5.75 24.91
C PRO A 102 0.11 4.62 24.45
N MET A 103 -0.11 3.63 25.31
CA MET A 103 -0.79 2.37 24.95
C MET A 103 -2.19 2.61 24.38
N ASP A 104 -2.95 3.53 24.97
CA ASP A 104 -4.27 3.94 24.50
C ASP A 104 -4.24 4.47 23.05
N LYS A 105 -3.21 5.26 22.71
CA LYS A 105 -3.02 5.79 21.35
C LYS A 105 -2.61 4.71 20.36
N GLY A 106 -1.77 3.76 20.80
CA GLY A 106 -1.39 2.60 19.99
C GLY A 106 -2.59 1.72 19.64
N ILE A 107 -3.42 1.40 20.64
CA ILE A 107 -4.65 0.63 20.46
C ILE A 107 -5.61 1.36 19.51
N ALA A 108 -5.86 2.65 19.75
CA ALA A 108 -6.73 3.45 18.89
C ALA A 108 -6.26 3.47 17.43
N LEU A 109 -4.94 3.53 17.20
CA LEU A 109 -4.37 3.46 15.84
C LEU A 109 -4.60 2.09 15.18
N LEU A 110 -4.45 0.99 15.92
CA LEU A 110 -4.69 -0.35 15.39
C LEU A 110 -6.17 -0.58 15.08
N HIS A 111 -7.08 -0.15 15.98
CA HIS A 111 -8.52 -0.22 15.73
C HIS A 111 -8.92 0.61 14.50
N ALA A 112 -8.40 1.84 14.36
CA ALA A 112 -8.71 2.66 13.20
C ALA A 112 -8.26 2.02 11.87
N ILE A 113 -7.15 1.27 11.86
CA ILE A 113 -6.76 0.47 10.69
C ILE A 113 -7.77 -0.65 10.44
N GLN A 114 -8.16 -1.39 11.47
CA GLN A 114 -9.12 -2.50 11.37
C GLN A 114 -10.49 -2.01 10.88
N ASP A 115 -10.96 -0.86 11.40
CA ASP A 115 -12.21 -0.22 11.00
C ASP A 115 -12.24 0.06 9.50
N VAL A 116 -11.12 0.48 8.89
CA VAL A 116 -11.05 0.65 7.42
C VAL A 116 -11.33 -0.66 6.69
N TYR A 117 -10.80 -1.80 7.16
CA TYR A 117 -11.03 -3.09 6.52
C TYR A 117 -12.43 -3.65 6.78
N LEU A 118 -13.02 -3.34 7.94
CA LEU A 118 -14.39 -3.72 8.30
C LEU A 118 -15.46 -2.80 7.68
N CYS A 119 -15.10 -1.56 7.32
CA CYS A 119 -16.00 -0.56 6.75
C CYS A 119 -16.45 -0.93 5.32
N PRO A 120 -17.73 -1.28 5.10
CA PRO A 120 -18.23 -1.71 3.79
C PRO A 120 -18.19 -0.60 2.73
N GLU A 121 -18.19 0.67 3.14
CA GLU A 121 -18.13 1.84 2.25
C GLU A 121 -16.75 2.00 1.60
N VAL A 122 -15.69 1.49 2.22
CA VAL A 122 -14.36 1.46 1.59
C VAL A 122 -14.27 0.23 0.69
N THR A 123 -14.76 0.36 -0.53
CA THR A 123 -14.72 -0.70 -1.55
C THR A 123 -13.39 -0.73 -2.29
N ILE A 124 -13.12 -1.86 -2.96
CA ILE A 124 -12.14 -1.91 -4.04
C ILE A 124 -12.59 -0.92 -5.14
N ALA A 125 -11.65 -0.13 -5.64
CA ALA A 125 -11.87 0.88 -6.68
C ALA A 125 -11.68 0.31 -8.09
#